data_AF-A0A9E6F1E9-F1
#
_entry.id   AF-A0A9E6F1E9-F1
#
_cell.length_a   1.000
_cell.length_b   1.000
_cell.length_c   1.000
_cell.angle_alpha   90.00
_cell.angle_beta   90.00
_cell.angle_gamma   90.00
#
_symmetry.space_group_name_H-M   'P 1'
#
loop_
_entity.id
_entity.type
_entity.pdbx_description
1 polymer ?
#
loop_
_entity_poly.entity_id
_entity_poly.type
_entity_poly.pdbx_seq_one_letter_code
_entity_poly.pdbx_strand_id
1 'polypeptide(L)'
;RLIRETVTQLLEKLASDGQLTPEARLEFWVEIPGVKHPRGTFRGGCLMPDCYLCLSDWFATGTTALEPAAEYHGTVNALDVAWNDLLDELYYQIEIFTAQATANQGVTVELWAGTRNRPECEWIYAVDKKVELP
;
A
#
# COMPACT_ATOMS: atom_id res chain seq x y z
N ARG A 1 12.02 -7.19 3.85
CA ARG A 1 12.99 -6.51 2.95
C ARG A 1 12.38 -6.25 1.56
N LEU A 2 11.91 -7.29 0.85
CA LEU A 2 11.34 -7.13 -0.49
C LEU A 2 10.12 -6.18 -0.54
N ILE A 3 9.20 -6.30 0.43
CA ILE A 3 8.04 -5.40 0.55
C ILE A 3 8.52 -3.94 0.72
N ARG A 4 9.42 -3.67 1.67
CA ARG A 4 10.00 -2.33 1.89
C ARG A 4 10.54 -1.74 0.59
N GLU A 5 11.46 -2.44 -0.07
CA GLU A 5 12.08 -1.97 -1.32
C GLU A 5 11.04 -1.70 -2.42
N THR A 6 10.01 -2.56 -2.52
CA THR A 6 8.94 -2.42 -3.50
C THR A 6 8.06 -1.21 -3.22
N VAL A 7 7.62 -1.03 -1.97
CA VAL A 7 6.78 0.09 -1.55
C VAL A 7 7.53 1.40 -1.73
N THR A 8 8.82 1.45 -1.37
CA THR A 8 9.66 2.63 -1.62
C THR A 8 9.66 3.02 -3.10
N GLN A 9 9.90 2.07 -4.01
CA GLN A 9 9.89 2.34 -5.46
C GLN A 9 8.53 2.83 -5.95
N LEU A 10 7.43 2.24 -5.47
CA LEU A 10 6.08 2.64 -5.86
C LEU A 10 5.76 4.06 -5.42
N LEU A 11 6.06 4.41 -4.16
CA LEU A 11 5.75 5.73 -3.60
C LEU A 11 6.67 6.82 -4.17
N GLU A 12 7.95 6.51 -4.41
CA GLU A 12 8.86 7.42 -5.11
C GLU A 12 8.35 7.71 -6.53
N LYS A 13 7.89 6.68 -7.26
CA LYS A 13 7.31 6.86 -8.59
C LYS A 13 6.04 7.69 -8.54
N LEU A 14 5.13 7.36 -7.63
CA LEU A 14 3.86 8.07 -7.43
C LEU A 14 4.09 9.55 -7.13
N ALA A 15 5.02 9.87 -6.23
CA ALA A 15 5.41 11.24 -5.91
C ALA A 15 6.05 11.94 -7.11
N SER A 16 6.98 11.30 -7.81
CA SER A 16 7.64 11.88 -8.99
C SER A 16 6.67 12.23 -10.12
N ASP A 17 5.55 11.51 -10.22
CA ASP A 17 4.48 11.75 -11.18
C ASP A 17 3.48 12.84 -10.72
N GLY A 18 3.69 13.42 -9.54
CA GLY A 18 2.80 14.41 -8.93
C GLY A 18 1.45 13.83 -8.52
N GLN A 19 1.39 12.52 -8.28
CA GLN A 19 0.15 11.78 -7.96
C GLN A 19 0.01 11.46 -6.48
N LEU A 20 0.91 11.96 -5.63
CA LEU A 20 0.76 11.91 -4.18
C LEU A 20 -0.25 12.97 -3.71
N THR A 21 -1.54 12.73 -4.00
CA THR A 21 -2.66 13.59 -3.62
C THR A 21 -3.18 13.23 -2.21
N PRO A 22 -4.01 14.08 -1.57
CA PRO A 22 -4.68 13.75 -0.30
C PRO A 22 -5.49 12.44 -0.34
N GLU A 23 -5.99 12.08 -1.51
CA GLU A 23 -6.77 10.88 -1.76
C GLU A 23 -5.90 9.68 -2.16
N ALA A 24 -4.58 9.86 -2.30
CA ALA A 24 -3.68 8.78 -2.66
C ALA A 24 -3.66 7.70 -1.55
N ARG A 25 -3.70 6.45 -1.97
CA ARG A 25 -3.73 5.26 -1.13
C ARG A 25 -2.63 4.29 -1.54
N LEU A 26 -2.14 3.54 -0.56
CA LEU A 26 -1.44 2.27 -0.78
C LEU A 26 -2.41 1.14 -0.47
N GLU A 27 -2.70 0.32 -1.46
CA GLU A 27 -3.59 -0.83 -1.36
C GLU A 27 -2.82 -2.11 -1.61
N PHE A 28 -3.30 -3.22 -1.04
CA PHE A 28 -2.76 -4.52 -1.38
C PHE A 28 -3.81 -5.63 -1.42
N TRP A 29 -3.44 -6.68 -2.15
CA TRP A 29 -4.11 -7.98 -2.16
C TRP A 29 -3.12 -9.08 -1.81
N VAL A 30 -3.57 -10.05 -1.03
CA VAL A 30 -2.85 -11.27 -0.68
C VAL A 30 -3.49 -12.44 -1.40
N GLU A 31 -2.68 -13.16 -2.18
CA GLU A 31 -3.06 -14.40 -2.83
C GLU A 31 -2.32 -15.57 -2.17
N ILE A 32 -3.07 -16.53 -1.63
CA ILE A 32 -2.54 -17.76 -1.03
C ILE A 32 -3.05 -18.95 -1.85
N PRO A 33 -2.16 -19.75 -2.46
CA PRO A 33 -2.55 -20.90 -3.27
C PRO A 33 -3.47 -21.88 -2.52
N GLY A 34 -4.61 -22.21 -3.13
CA GLY A 34 -5.58 -23.15 -2.55
C GLY A 34 -6.49 -22.55 -1.47
N VAL A 35 -6.25 -21.31 -1.03
CA VAL A 35 -7.19 -20.57 -0.18
C VAL A 35 -8.11 -19.78 -1.10
N LYS A 36 -9.42 -20.06 -1.01
CA LYS A 36 -10.41 -19.18 -1.65
C LYS A 36 -10.54 -17.93 -0.80
N HIS A 37 -9.70 -16.94 -1.08
CA HIS A 37 -9.93 -15.58 -0.61
C HIS A 37 -10.91 -14.93 -1.58
N PRO A 38 -12.16 -14.63 -1.18
CA PRO A 38 -13.01 -13.82 -2.03
C PRO A 38 -12.36 -12.44 -2.07
N ARG A 39 -11.71 -12.09 -3.20
CA ARG A 39 -11.41 -10.67 -3.49
C ARG A 39 -12.73 -9.94 -3.25
N GLY A 40 -12.80 -9.13 -2.20
CA GLY A 40 -14.08 -8.70 -1.65
C GLY A 40 -14.87 -8.03 -2.77
N THR A 41 -15.97 -8.63 -3.23
CA THR A 41 -16.82 -7.96 -4.21
C THR A 41 -17.85 -7.14 -3.47
N PHE A 42 -17.81 -5.81 -3.59
CA PHE A 42 -18.91 -4.98 -3.11
C PHE A 42 -20.20 -5.31 -3.90
N ARG A 43 -21.37 -4.97 -3.36
CA ARG A 43 -22.64 -5.07 -4.10
C ARG A 43 -22.53 -4.25 -5.39
N GLY A 44 -22.46 -4.92 -6.54
CA GLY A 44 -22.19 -4.30 -7.84
C GLY A 44 -21.02 -4.93 -8.61
N GLY A 45 -20.28 -5.87 -8.01
CA GLY A 45 -19.23 -6.64 -8.71
C GLY A 45 -17.84 -5.98 -8.74
N CYS A 46 -17.63 -4.94 -7.94
CA CYS A 46 -16.37 -4.22 -7.86
C CYS A 46 -15.39 -4.86 -6.87
N LEU A 47 -14.12 -4.96 -7.23
CA LEU A 47 -13.06 -5.57 -6.40
C LEU A 47 -12.63 -4.62 -5.28
N MET A 48 -12.64 -5.12 -4.05
CA MET A 48 -12.16 -4.45 -2.84
C MET A 48 -10.76 -5.00 -2.48
N PRO A 49 -9.83 -4.13 -2.05
CA PRO A 49 -8.54 -4.54 -1.54
C PRO A 49 -8.71 -5.25 -0.21
N ASP A 50 -7.72 -6.06 0.16
CA ASP A 50 -7.69 -6.68 1.48
C ASP A 50 -7.46 -5.59 2.53
N CYS A 51 -6.59 -4.62 2.21
CA CYS A 51 -6.39 -3.43 3.02
C CYS A 51 -5.97 -2.22 2.17
N TYR A 52 -6.20 -1.03 2.71
CA TYR A 52 -5.71 0.22 2.16
C TYR A 52 -5.18 1.12 3.29
N LEU A 53 -4.15 1.90 2.97
CA LEU A 53 -3.51 2.88 3.84
C LEU A 53 -3.58 4.26 3.20
N CYS A 54 -3.94 5.28 3.97
CA CYS A 54 -3.98 6.66 3.51
C CYS A 54 -2.59 7.27 3.52
N LEU A 55 -1.97 7.48 2.36
CA LEU A 55 -0.58 7.96 2.29
C LEU A 55 -0.38 9.34 2.93
N SER A 56 -1.45 10.14 2.99
CA SER A 56 -1.50 11.44 3.67
C SER A 56 -1.22 11.38 5.18
N ASP A 57 -1.37 10.21 5.79
CA ASP A 57 -1.14 10.04 7.23
C ASP A 57 0.36 10.05 7.57
N TRP A 58 1.22 9.80 6.56
CA TRP A 58 2.69 9.72 6.73
C TRP A 58 3.46 10.72 5.87
N PHE A 59 2.94 11.07 4.69
CA PHE A 59 3.64 11.94 3.74
C PHE A 59 2.82 13.18 3.38
N ALA A 60 3.53 14.29 3.18
CA ALA A 60 2.95 15.50 2.62
C ALA A 60 2.45 15.25 1.19
N THR A 61 1.41 15.99 0.80
CA THR A 61 0.72 15.80 -0.49
C THR A 61 0.89 17.02 -1.38
N GLY A 62 0.74 16.82 -2.69
CA GLY A 62 0.91 17.89 -3.69
C GLY A 62 2.38 18.26 -3.96
N THR A 63 3.33 17.48 -3.43
CA THR A 63 4.77 17.59 -3.70
C THR A 63 5.19 16.57 -4.76
N THR A 64 6.32 16.82 -5.41
CA THR A 64 6.94 15.89 -6.37
C THR A 64 8.03 15.00 -5.75
N ALA A 65 8.18 15.10 -4.42
CA ALA A 65 9.13 14.35 -3.63
C ALA A 65 8.44 13.88 -2.34
N LEU A 66 8.89 12.75 -1.79
CA LEU A 66 8.41 12.26 -0.52
C LEU A 66 8.95 13.13 0.61
N GLU A 67 8.03 13.85 1.24
CA GLU A 67 8.28 14.68 2.41
C GLU A 67 7.41 14.16 3.56
N PRO A 68 7.88 14.23 4.81
CA PRO A 68 7.09 13.78 5.95
C PRO A 68 5.83 14.63 6.08
N ALA A 69 4.73 14.02 6.53
CA ALA A 69 3.50 14.75 6.85
C ALA A 69 3.72 15.73 8.03
N ALA A 70 2.78 16.65 8.20
CA ALA A 70 2.93 17.76 9.13
C ALA A 70 3.05 17.29 10.60
N GLU A 71 2.45 16.16 10.94
CA GLU A 71 2.50 15.51 12.25
C GLU A 71 3.92 15.13 12.67
N TYR A 72 4.80 14.87 11.69
CA TYR A 72 6.19 14.49 11.93
C TYR A 72 7.12 15.70 12.06
N HIS A 73 6.63 16.93 11.83
CA HIS A 73 7.45 18.14 11.98
C HIS A 73 7.99 18.28 13.41
N GLY A 74 9.30 18.54 13.53
CA GLY A 74 9.99 18.63 14.82
C GLY A 74 10.59 17.31 15.30
N THR A 75 10.34 16.20 14.60
CA THR A 75 11.02 14.91 14.84
C THR A 75 12.38 14.89 14.13
N VAL A 76 13.41 14.41 14.82
CA VAL A 76 14.73 14.17 14.20
C VAL A 76 14.60 13.04 13.18
N ASN A 77 15.08 13.25 11.96
CA ASN A 77 14.91 12.32 10.83
C ASN A 77 13.43 12.01 10.53
N ALA A 78 12.57 13.03 10.55
CA ALA A 78 11.12 12.92 10.35
C ALA A 78 10.70 11.99 9.20
N LEU A 79 11.37 12.05 8.05
CA LEU A 79 11.06 11.20 6.90
C LEU A 79 11.31 9.71 7.18
N ASP A 80 12.42 9.37 7.85
CA ASP A 80 12.74 7.99 8.21
C ASP A 80 11.72 7.42 9.21
N VAL A 81 11.25 8.26 10.14
CA VAL A 81 10.22 7.88 11.11
C VAL A 81 8.88 7.63 10.41
N ALA A 82 8.44 8.54 9.55
CA ALA A 82 7.23 8.35 8.75
C ALA A 82 7.28 7.07 7.91
N TRP A 83 8.43 6.79 7.30
CA TRP A 83 8.65 5.55 6.57
C TRP A 83 8.52 4.30 7.44
N ASN A 84 9.11 4.32 8.64
CA ASN A 84 9.04 3.16 9.53
C ASN A 84 7.62 2.94 10.03
N ASP A 85 6.90 3.99 10.42
CA ASP A 85 5.51 3.89 10.88
C ASP A 85 4.59 3.33 9.79
N LEU A 86 4.70 3.82 8.55
CA LEU A 86 3.94 3.27 7.41
C LEU A 86 4.25 1.79 7.20
N LEU A 87 5.54 1.43 7.23
CA LEU A 87 5.96 0.07 6.93
C LEU A 87 5.55 -0.89 8.04
N ASP A 88 5.63 -0.48 9.30
CA ASP A 88 5.20 -1.30 10.44
C ASP A 88 3.69 -1.58 10.36
N GLU A 89 2.87 -0.56 10.05
CA GLU A 89 1.44 -0.75 9.81
C GLU A 89 1.19 -1.68 8.62
N LEU A 90 1.87 -1.46 7.49
CA LEU A 90 1.73 -2.32 6.31
C LEU A 90 2.11 -3.78 6.61
N TYR A 91 3.22 -4.02 7.30
CA TYR A 91 3.64 -5.37 7.67
C TYR A 91 2.62 -6.04 8.58
N TYR A 92 2.10 -5.31 9.57
CA TYR A 92 1.06 -5.82 10.45
C TYR A 92 -0.21 -6.22 9.68
N GLN A 93 -0.66 -5.38 8.75
CA GLN A 93 -1.82 -5.68 7.90
C GLN A 93 -1.56 -6.90 7.00
N ILE A 94 -0.41 -6.96 6.32
CA ILE A 94 -0.05 -8.13 5.49
C ILE A 94 0.02 -9.41 6.33
N GLU A 95 0.55 -9.35 7.55
CA GLU A 95 0.62 -10.49 8.46
C GLU A 95 -0.78 -11.04 8.79
N ILE A 96 -1.76 -10.17 9.06
CA ILE A 96 -3.14 -10.58 9.31
C ILE A 96 -3.71 -11.39 8.14
N PHE A 97 -3.50 -10.94 6.90
CA PHE A 97 -4.03 -11.60 5.71
C PHE A 97 -3.23 -12.85 5.30
N THR A 98 -1.98 -12.95 5.71
CA THR A 98 -1.11 -14.11 5.44
C THR A 98 -1.16 -15.18 6.54
N ALA A 99 -1.80 -14.91 7.68
CA ALA A 99 -1.86 -15.81 8.84
C ALA A 99 -2.45 -17.21 8.55
N GLN A 100 -3.22 -17.37 7.46
CA GLN A 100 -3.78 -18.67 7.05
C GLN A 100 -2.84 -19.49 6.16
N ALA A 101 -1.72 -18.92 5.71
CA ALA A 101 -0.74 -19.61 4.89
C ALA A 101 0.03 -20.65 5.72
N THR A 102 0.23 -21.82 5.14
CA THR A 102 1.16 -22.83 5.63
C THR A 102 2.56 -22.56 5.09
N ALA A 103 3.60 -23.04 5.79
CA ALA A 103 5.00 -22.74 5.48
C ALA A 103 5.49 -23.15 4.07
N ASN A 104 4.70 -23.89 3.29
CA ASN A 104 5.04 -24.34 1.94
C ASN A 104 4.16 -23.72 0.85
N GLN A 105 3.30 -22.75 1.18
CA GLN A 105 2.46 -22.05 0.21
C GLN A 105 3.18 -20.78 -0.28
N GLY A 106 3.39 -20.66 -1.59
CA GLY A 106 3.92 -19.44 -2.19
C GLY A 106 2.89 -18.31 -2.11
N VAL A 107 3.01 -17.45 -1.10
CA VAL A 107 2.13 -16.30 -0.92
C VAL A 107 2.55 -15.21 -1.88
N THR A 108 1.58 -14.58 -2.55
CA THR A 108 1.85 -13.41 -3.38
C THR A 108 1.12 -12.19 -2.85
N VAL A 109 1.81 -11.05 -2.80
CA VAL A 109 1.22 -9.76 -2.45
C VAL A 109 1.24 -8.86 -3.68
N GLU A 110 0.10 -8.33 -4.06
CA GLU A 110 -0.05 -7.36 -5.13
C GLU A 110 -0.25 -5.98 -4.50
N LEU A 111 0.67 -5.05 -4.73
CA LEU A 111 0.70 -3.71 -4.14
C LEU A 111 0.34 -2.67 -5.19
N TRP A 112 -0.51 -1.72 -4.83
CA TRP A 112 -0.96 -0.64 -5.70
C TRP A 112 -0.87 0.69 -4.96
N ALA A 113 -0.21 1.68 -5.54
CA ALA A 113 -0.15 3.04 -5.00
C ALA A 113 -0.74 4.01 -6.01
N GLY A 114 -1.74 4.79 -5.60
CA GLY A 114 -2.49 5.62 -6.53
C GLY A 114 -3.74 6.25 -5.95
N THR A 115 -4.59 6.78 -6.82
CA THR A 115 -5.84 7.44 -6.43
C THR A 115 -7.02 6.87 -7.20
N ARG A 116 -8.14 6.67 -6.49
CA ARG A 116 -9.45 6.37 -7.06
C ARG A 116 -10.54 7.05 -6.25
N ASN A 117 -11.66 7.35 -6.90
CA ASN A 117 -12.77 8.07 -6.27
C ASN A 117 -13.37 7.31 -5.09
N ARG A 118 -13.40 5.97 -5.18
CA ARG A 118 -13.87 5.07 -4.13
C ARG A 118 -13.16 3.71 -4.24
N PRO A 119 -13.14 2.90 -3.16
CA PRO A 119 -12.54 1.57 -3.18
C PRO A 119 -13.16 0.61 -4.21
N GLU A 120 -14.36 0.89 -4.71
CA GLU A 120 -15.02 0.11 -5.76
C GLU A 120 -14.78 0.63 -7.19
N CYS A 121 -14.16 1.80 -7.36
CA CYS A 121 -13.99 2.44 -8.66
C CYS A 121 -12.67 2.05 -9.35
N GLU A 122 -12.62 2.29 -10.66
CA GLU A 122 -11.37 2.23 -11.43
C GLU A 122 -10.33 3.22 -10.88
N TRP A 123 -9.07 2.84 -11.00
CA TRP A 123 -7.95 3.72 -10.72
C TRP A 123 -7.95 4.91 -11.68
N ILE A 124 -7.92 6.12 -11.12
CA ILE A 124 -7.67 7.33 -11.90
C ILE A 124 -6.21 7.33 -12.35
N TYR A 125 -5.34 6.93 -11.43
CA TYR A 125 -3.94 6.66 -11.64
C TYR A 125 -3.48 5.64 -10.60
N ALA A 126 -2.62 4.70 -10.99
CA ALA A 126 -1.91 3.85 -10.06
C ALA A 126 -0.59 3.36 -10.65
N VAL A 127 0.35 3.07 -9.77
CA VAL A 127 1.50 2.20 -10.03
C VAL A 127 1.34 0.94 -9.21
N ASP A 128 1.66 -0.20 -9.81
CA ASP A 128 1.49 -1.50 -9.18
C ASP A 128 2.74 -2.36 -9.25
N LYS A 129 2.83 -3.29 -8.31
CA LYS A 129 3.86 -4.33 -8.32
C LYS A 129 3.39 -5.56 -7.56
N LYS A 130 3.62 -6.72 -8.17
CA LYS A 130 3.37 -8.03 -7.56
C LYS A 130 4.67 -8.58 -6.99
N VAL A 131 4.64 -9.08 -5.75
CA VAL A 131 5.79 -9.65 -5.05
C VAL A 131 5.45 -11.00 -4.46
N GLU A 132 6.30 -11.99 -4.71
CA GLU A 132 6.21 -13.30 -4.06
C GLU A 132 6.94 -13.25 -2.72
N LEU A 133 6.25 -13.66 -1.65
CA LEU A 133 6.86 -13.76 -0.34
C LEU A 133 7.64 -15.09 -0.24
N PRO A 134 8.85 -15.06 0.34
CA PRO A 134 9.69 -16.24 0.49
C PRO A 134 9.14 -17.25 1.50
#